data_AF-A0A7J3X9W5-F1
#
_entry.id   AF-A0A7J3X9W5-F1
#
_cell.length_a   1.000
_cell.length_b   1.000
_cell.length_c   1.000
_cell.angle_alpha   90.00
_cell.angle_beta   90.00
_cell.angle_gamma   90.00
#
_symmetry.space_group_name_H-M   'P 1'
#
loop_
_entity.id
_entity.type
_entity.pdbx_description
1 polymer ?
#
loop_
_entity_poly.entity_id
_entity_poly.type
_entity_poly.pdbx_seq_one_letter_code
_entity_poly.pdbx_strand_id
1 'polypeptide(L)'
;PYAERVASLKALSRLGIYAADHELLVAVTCLGAYESTALRRILDSGADVAVAVAVRGSELRLTIRASARVLKALGSPVAAELASYIARVAGGGGGGHDAAAGAVVPADFLNQLEGALAEFFRSRGFKFRALDRGRWVEECR
;
A
#
# COMPACT_ATOMS: atom_id res chain seq x y z
N PRO A 1 1.01 -22.31 -0.09
CA PRO A 1 -0.10 -23.14 0.47
C PRO A 1 -1.49 -22.83 -0.12
N TYR A 2 -2.52 -23.64 0.14
CA TYR A 2 -3.90 -23.35 -0.35
C TYR A 2 -4.41 -22.00 0.18
N ALA A 3 -4.32 -21.76 1.49
CA ALA A 3 -4.77 -20.52 2.13
C ALA A 3 -4.06 -19.27 1.56
N GLU A 4 -2.76 -19.36 1.27
CA GLU A 4 -1.98 -18.29 0.62
C GLU A 4 -2.47 -17.99 -0.81
N ARG A 5 -2.83 -19.01 -1.60
CA ARG A 5 -3.42 -18.82 -2.94
C ARG A 5 -4.77 -18.12 -2.85
N VAL A 6 -5.64 -18.55 -1.92
CA VAL A 6 -6.94 -17.92 -1.68
C VAL A 6 -6.79 -16.47 -1.21
N ALA A 7 -5.90 -16.20 -0.25
CA ALA A 7 -5.61 -14.85 0.24
C ALA A 7 -5.09 -13.93 -0.87
N SER A 8 -4.22 -14.45 -1.74
CA SER A 8 -3.69 -13.72 -2.91
C SER A 8 -4.78 -13.38 -3.94
N LEU A 9 -5.66 -14.32 -4.26
CA LEU A 9 -6.78 -14.07 -5.18
C LEU A 9 -7.77 -13.06 -4.60
N LYS A 10 -8.11 -13.19 -3.31
CA LYS A 10 -8.93 -12.20 -2.58
C LYS A 10 -8.29 -10.81 -2.58
N ALA A 11 -6.96 -10.73 -2.48
CA ALA A 11 -6.24 -9.46 -2.53
C ALA A 11 -6.41 -8.77 -3.89
N LEU A 12 -6.16 -9.50 -4.97
CA LEU A 12 -6.30 -9.00 -6.35
C LEU A 12 -7.75 -8.59 -6.67
N SER A 13 -8.75 -9.35 -6.21
CA SER A 13 -10.17 -9.11 -6.53
C SER A 13 -10.82 -7.89 -5.87
N ARG A 14 -10.11 -7.19 -4.97
CA ARG A 14 -10.63 -6.02 -4.22
C ARG A 14 -9.72 -4.79 -4.27
N LEU A 15 -8.71 -4.80 -5.15
CA LEU A 15 -7.71 -3.73 -5.25
C LEU A 15 -8.33 -2.36 -5.48
N GLY A 16 -7.96 -1.39 -4.65
CA GLY A 16 -7.93 0.00 -5.08
C GLY A 16 -6.70 0.20 -5.96
N ILE A 17 -6.89 0.81 -7.13
CA ILE A 17 -5.85 1.05 -8.13
C ILE A 17 -5.80 2.54 -8.42
N TYR A 18 -4.63 3.14 -8.24
CA TYR A 18 -4.38 4.57 -8.34
C TYR A 18 -3.20 4.82 -9.28
N ALA A 19 -3.23 5.94 -10.01
CA ALA A 19 -2.14 6.39 -10.87
C ALA A 19 -1.43 7.60 -10.24
N ALA A 20 -0.10 7.56 -10.22
CA ALA A 20 0.79 8.57 -9.63
C ALA A 20 1.69 9.23 -10.72
N ASP A 21 1.07 9.88 -11.70
CA ASP A 21 1.66 10.34 -12.97
C ASP A 21 2.45 9.24 -13.73
N HIS A 22 3.05 9.59 -14.89
CA HIS A 22 4.11 8.81 -15.59
C HIS A 22 4.00 7.26 -15.56
N GLU A 23 2.80 6.70 -15.74
CA GLU A 23 2.51 5.25 -15.70
C GLU A 23 2.88 4.53 -14.38
N LEU A 24 2.99 5.25 -13.26
CA LEU A 24 3.20 4.66 -11.94
C LEU A 24 1.88 4.19 -11.33
N LEU A 25 1.79 2.89 -11.04
CA LEU A 25 0.59 2.27 -10.48
C LEU A 25 0.75 1.96 -8.98
N VAL A 26 -0.14 2.53 -8.18
CA VAL A 26 -0.24 2.29 -6.74
C VAL A 26 -1.46 1.44 -6.45
N ALA A 27 -1.27 0.31 -5.78
CA ALA A 27 -2.30 -0.70 -5.53
C ALA A 27 -2.51 -0.90 -4.03
N VAL A 28 -3.75 -0.89 -3.55
CA VAL A 28 -4.11 -1.04 -2.13
C VAL A 28 -5.07 -2.21 -1.94
N THR A 29 -4.82 -3.08 -0.96
CA THR A 29 -5.64 -4.28 -0.66
C THR A 29 -5.80 -4.48 0.85
N CYS A 30 -6.91 -5.13 1.24
CA CYS A 30 -7.15 -5.89 2.48
C CYS A 30 -6.14 -5.68 3.62
N LEU A 31 -5.57 -6.68 4.27
CA LEU A 31 -5.60 -8.13 4.22
C LEU A 31 -5.73 -8.69 5.66
N GLY A 32 -5.56 -10.01 5.84
CA GLY A 32 -5.51 -10.63 7.18
C GLY A 32 -4.39 -11.65 7.41
N ALA A 33 -3.68 -12.05 6.35
CA ALA A 33 -2.51 -12.94 6.39
C ALA A 33 -1.85 -12.98 5.00
N TYR A 34 -0.61 -13.48 4.93
CA TYR A 34 0.16 -13.69 3.69
C TYR A 34 0.44 -12.41 2.89
N GLU A 35 0.50 -11.27 3.57
CA GLU A 35 0.64 -9.92 3.03
C GLU A 35 1.84 -9.83 2.09
N SER A 36 3.02 -10.30 2.51
CA SER A 36 4.23 -10.26 1.69
C SER A 36 4.09 -11.03 0.37
N THR A 37 3.42 -12.18 0.35
CA THR A 37 3.24 -12.97 -0.87
C THR A 37 2.14 -12.40 -1.77
N ALA A 38 1.04 -11.92 -1.18
CA ALA A 38 -0.02 -11.26 -1.92
C ALA A 38 0.46 -9.97 -2.58
N LEU A 39 1.21 -9.12 -1.85
CA LEU A 39 1.81 -7.90 -2.39
C LEU A 39 2.84 -8.19 -3.47
N ARG A 40 3.64 -9.25 -3.32
CA ARG A 40 4.57 -9.66 -4.39
C ARG A 40 3.82 -9.98 -5.68
N ARG A 41 2.73 -10.75 -5.61
CA ARG A 41 1.87 -11.07 -6.77
C ARG A 41 1.20 -9.83 -7.37
N ILE A 42 0.84 -8.84 -6.54
CA ILE A 42 0.27 -7.56 -7.01
C ILE A 42 1.33 -6.76 -7.80
N LEU A 43 2.58 -6.70 -7.32
CA LEU A 43 3.69 -6.10 -8.08
C LEU A 43 3.96 -6.86 -9.37
N ASP A 44 4.01 -8.20 -9.32
CA ASP A 44 4.20 -9.06 -10.49
C ASP A 44 3.03 -8.97 -11.50
N SER A 45 1.87 -8.43 -11.09
CA SER A 45 0.71 -8.15 -11.94
C SER A 45 0.73 -6.74 -12.55
N GLY A 46 1.79 -5.95 -12.33
CA GLY A 46 2.00 -4.64 -12.94
C GLY A 46 1.90 -3.43 -12.00
N ALA A 47 1.67 -3.63 -10.69
CA ALA A 47 1.76 -2.53 -9.74
C ALA A 47 3.21 -2.11 -9.47
N ASP A 48 3.44 -0.81 -9.29
CA ASP A 48 4.73 -0.25 -8.93
C ASP A 48 4.91 -0.14 -7.42
N VAL A 49 3.87 0.29 -6.71
CA VAL A 49 3.81 0.27 -5.25
C VAL A 49 2.57 -0.49 -4.82
N ALA A 50 2.74 -1.47 -3.93
CA ALA A 50 1.64 -2.28 -3.41
C ALA A 50 1.57 -2.13 -1.89
N VAL A 51 0.38 -1.81 -1.37
CA VAL A 51 0.10 -1.61 0.06
C VAL A 51 -0.97 -2.62 0.49
N ALA A 52 -0.64 -3.43 1.50
CA ALA A 52 -1.62 -4.22 2.23
C ALA A 52 -1.88 -3.53 3.55
N VAL A 53 -3.13 -3.37 3.95
CA VAL A 53 -3.45 -2.98 5.32
C VAL A 53 -3.85 -4.21 6.16
N ALA A 54 -4.22 -4.03 7.42
CA ALA A 54 -4.84 -5.04 8.27
C ALA A 54 -5.31 -4.36 9.56
N VAL A 55 -6.60 -4.40 9.86
CA VAL A 55 -7.11 -3.94 11.16
C VAL A 55 -6.86 -5.01 12.23
N ARG A 56 -6.36 -4.58 13.39
CA ARG A 56 -5.97 -5.41 14.54
C ARG A 56 -6.32 -4.69 15.84
N GLY A 57 -7.58 -4.84 16.27
CA GLY A 57 -8.10 -4.09 17.40
C GLY A 57 -8.09 -2.59 17.08
N SER A 58 -7.38 -1.80 17.89
CA SER A 58 -7.20 -0.36 17.67
C SER A 58 -6.06 0.01 16.71
N GLU A 59 -5.34 -0.95 16.13
CA GLU A 59 -4.26 -0.72 15.17
C GLU A 59 -4.69 -0.97 13.71
N LEU A 60 -4.27 -0.09 12.81
CA LEU A 60 -4.11 -0.35 11.39
C LEU A 60 -2.63 -0.68 11.13
N ARG A 61 -2.36 -1.89 10.66
CA ARG A 61 -1.02 -2.30 10.21
C ARG A 61 -0.94 -2.15 8.70
N LEU A 62 0.16 -1.59 8.21
CA LEU A 62 0.46 -1.44 6.79
C LEU A 62 1.71 -2.22 6.44
N THR A 63 1.66 -3.01 5.38
CA THR A 63 2.81 -3.61 4.71
C THR A 63 2.93 -2.97 3.32
N ILE A 64 4.11 -2.45 2.98
CA ILE A 64 4.36 -1.74 1.73
C ILE A 64 5.47 -2.47 0.98
N ARG A 65 5.28 -2.67 -0.32
CA ARG A 65 6.28 -3.22 -1.25
C ARG A 65 6.40 -2.32 -2.48
N ALA A 66 7.60 -2.19 -3.00
CA ALA A 66 7.89 -1.45 -4.23
C ALA A 66 8.54 -2.36 -5.28
N SER A 67 8.20 -2.14 -6.55
CA SER A 67 8.79 -2.85 -7.70
C SER A 67 10.22 -2.37 -7.97
N ALA A 68 11.04 -3.24 -8.58
CA ALA A 68 12.38 -2.81 -9.01
C ALA A 68 12.31 -1.70 -10.09
N ARG A 69 11.22 -1.63 -10.87
CA ARG A 69 10.94 -0.58 -11.85
C ARG A 69 10.83 0.78 -11.16
N VAL A 70 10.01 0.90 -10.12
CA VAL A 70 9.79 2.20 -9.45
C VAL A 70 10.99 2.66 -8.65
N LEU A 71 11.72 1.74 -8.00
CA LEU A 71 12.96 2.09 -7.28
C LEU A 71 14.02 2.63 -8.24
N LYS A 72 14.15 2.04 -9.44
CA LYS A 72 15.04 2.55 -10.49
C LYS A 72 14.54 3.87 -11.11
N ALA A 73 13.23 4.03 -11.27
CA ALA A 73 12.64 5.23 -11.89
C ALA A 73 12.67 6.45 -10.96
N LEU A 74 12.43 6.27 -9.67
CA LEU A 74 12.41 7.34 -8.67
C LEU A 74 13.79 7.60 -8.04
N GLY A 75 14.68 6.60 -8.03
CA GLY A 75 15.96 6.68 -7.33
C GLY A 75 15.83 6.83 -5.81
N SER A 76 14.66 6.50 -5.24
CA SER A 76 14.33 6.72 -3.84
C SER A 76 13.80 5.46 -3.14
N PRO A 77 13.97 5.33 -1.81
CA PRO A 77 13.48 4.21 -1.02
C PRO A 77 11.97 4.34 -0.73
N VAL A 78 11.16 4.39 -1.80
CA VAL A 78 9.74 4.81 -1.76
C VAL A 78 8.88 4.03 -0.76
N ALA A 79 9.16 2.73 -0.52
CA ALA A 79 8.42 1.96 0.48
C ALA A 79 8.70 2.47 1.91
N ALA A 80 9.97 2.68 2.25
CA ALA A 80 10.39 3.19 3.55
C ALA A 80 9.94 4.65 3.77
N GLU A 81 10.06 5.49 2.75
CA GLU A 81 9.55 6.87 2.80
C GLU A 81 8.03 6.91 3.06
N LEU A 82 7.26 6.06 2.38
CA LEU A 82 5.82 6.00 2.55
C LEU A 82 5.42 5.49 3.94
N ALA A 83 6.09 4.45 4.45
CA ALA A 83 5.88 3.95 5.80
C ALA A 83 6.12 5.04 6.86
N SER A 84 7.26 5.73 6.78
CA SER A 84 7.63 6.80 7.72
C SER A 84 6.74 8.04 7.59
N TYR A 85 6.30 8.39 6.37
CA TYR A 85 5.33 9.46 6.17
C TYR A 85 3.98 9.14 6.81
N ILE A 86 3.42 7.94 6.55
CA ILE A 86 2.14 7.51 7.10
C ILE A 86 2.20 7.47 8.64
N ALA A 87 3.26 6.89 9.21
CA ALA A 87 3.47 6.87 10.65
C ALA A 87 3.48 8.29 11.26
N ARG A 88 4.16 9.24 10.61
CA ARG A 88 4.26 10.63 11.07
C ARG A 88 2.91 11.36 11.03
N VAL A 89 2.12 11.22 9.95
CA VAL A 89 0.84 11.95 9.82
C VAL A 89 -0.30 11.31 10.62
N ALA A 90 -0.21 10.00 10.90
CA ALA A 90 -1.23 9.27 11.64
C ALA A 90 -0.93 9.10 13.14
N GLY A 91 0.23 9.55 13.63
CA GLY A 91 0.62 9.41 15.04
C GLY A 91 1.00 7.98 15.45
N GLY A 92 1.71 7.26 14.59
CA GLY A 92 2.15 5.88 14.82
C GLY A 92 3.66 5.66 14.60
N GLY A 93 4.06 4.40 14.41
CA GLY A 93 5.44 4.01 14.12
C GLY A 93 5.57 3.36 12.75
N GLY A 94 6.68 3.60 12.04
CA GLY A 94 6.89 3.00 10.71
C GLY A 94 8.31 3.17 10.19
N GLY A 95 8.71 2.25 9.30
CA GLY A 95 10.04 2.20 8.71
C GLY A 95 10.27 0.91 7.91
N GLY A 96 11.49 0.73 7.39
CA GLY A 96 11.88 -0.45 6.62
C GLY A 96 13.03 -0.16 5.66
N HIS A 97 13.11 -0.98 4.61
CA HIS A 97 14.07 -0.85 3.51
C HIS A 97 13.38 -0.37 2.23
N ASP A 98 14.19 0.04 1.25
CA ASP A 98 13.79 0.67 -0.01
C ASP A 98 12.60 0.01 -0.70
N ALA A 99 12.64 -1.32 -0.80
CA ALA A 99 11.65 -2.16 -1.48
C ALA A 99 10.56 -2.73 -0.56
N ALA A 100 10.71 -2.64 0.76
CA ALA A 100 9.88 -3.34 1.73
C ALA A 100 9.87 -2.64 3.10
N ALA A 101 8.71 -2.14 3.50
CA ALA A 101 8.53 -1.40 4.73
C ALA A 101 7.17 -1.67 5.36
N GLY A 102 6.96 -1.17 6.58
CA GLY A 102 5.67 -1.25 7.25
C GLY A 102 5.46 -0.13 8.25
N ALA A 103 4.19 0.11 8.56
CA ALA A 103 3.77 1.09 9.56
C ALA A 103 2.65 0.50 10.43
N VAL A 104 2.54 0.97 11.67
CA VAL A 104 1.47 0.66 12.61
C VAL A 104 0.94 1.99 13.13
N VAL A 105 -0.34 2.25 12.87
CA VAL A 105 -1.02 3.52 13.15
C VAL A 105 -2.41 3.23 13.75
N PRO A 106 -3.14 4.23 14.28
CA PRO A 106 -4.51 4.04 14.76
C PRO A 106 -5.48 3.49 13.68
N ALA A 107 -6.42 2.63 14.09
CA ALA A 107 -7.34 1.92 13.18
C ALA A 107 -8.28 2.84 12.37
N ASP A 108 -8.67 3.98 12.95
CA ASP A 108 -9.54 5.00 12.33
C ASP A 108 -8.88 5.71 11.13
N PHE A 109 -7.55 5.67 11.05
CA PHE A 109 -6.77 6.16 9.90
C PHE A 109 -7.08 5.40 8.59
N LEU A 110 -7.73 4.22 8.64
CA LEU A 110 -8.12 3.44 7.46
C LEU A 110 -8.84 4.29 6.41
N ASN A 111 -9.79 5.14 6.83
CA ASN A 111 -10.57 5.98 5.93
C ASN A 111 -9.79 7.21 5.41
N GLN A 112 -8.65 7.52 6.01
CA GLN A 112 -7.78 8.66 5.64
C GLN A 112 -6.64 8.25 4.68
N LEU A 113 -6.36 6.95 4.57
CA LEU A 113 -5.21 6.42 3.83
C LEU A 113 -5.20 6.78 2.33
N GLU A 114 -6.34 6.80 1.64
CA GLU A 114 -6.40 7.27 0.23
C GLU A 114 -5.93 8.74 0.11
N GLY A 115 -6.31 9.59 1.07
CA GLY A 115 -5.88 10.98 1.15
C GLY A 115 -4.37 11.11 1.44
N ALA A 116 -3.87 10.34 2.41
CA ALA A 116 -2.46 10.31 2.77
C ALA A 116 -1.57 9.81 1.62
N LEU A 117 -2.01 8.80 0.86
CA LEU A 117 -1.34 8.36 -0.37
C LEU A 117 -1.31 9.50 -1.40
N ALA A 118 -2.46 10.15 -1.63
CA ALA A 118 -2.54 11.26 -2.58
C ALA A 118 -1.61 12.42 -2.21
N GLU A 119 -1.53 12.81 -0.94
CA GLU A 119 -0.65 13.87 -0.46
C GLU A 119 0.83 13.47 -0.53
N PHE A 120 1.18 12.22 -0.18
CA PHE A 120 2.54 11.69 -0.29
C PHE A 120 3.10 11.80 -1.72
N PHE A 121 2.31 11.44 -2.72
CA PHE A 121 2.72 11.54 -4.12
C PHE A 121 2.70 13.00 -4.63
N ARG A 122 1.68 13.79 -4.27
CA ARG A 122 1.58 15.21 -4.68
C ARG A 122 2.69 16.08 -4.11
N SER A 123 3.12 15.86 -2.87
CA SER A 123 4.26 16.57 -2.26
C SER A 123 5.60 16.30 -2.94
N ARG A 124 5.69 15.26 -3.78
CA ARG A 124 6.83 14.92 -4.65
C ARG A 124 6.63 15.35 -6.11
N GLY A 125 5.58 16.12 -6.41
CA GLY A 125 5.28 16.62 -7.76
C GLY A 125 4.43 15.69 -8.64
N PHE A 126 4.02 14.51 -8.16
CA PHE A 126 3.20 13.58 -8.95
C PHE A 126 1.70 13.93 -8.88
N LYS A 127 1.01 13.87 -10.03
CA LYS A 127 -0.46 13.85 -10.03
C LYS A 127 -0.97 12.51 -9.51
N PHE A 128 -1.82 12.54 -8.49
CA PHE A 128 -2.44 11.33 -7.95
C PHE A 128 -3.95 11.29 -8.21
N ARG A 129 -4.44 10.21 -8.84
CA ARG A 129 -5.87 9.96 -9.14
C ARG A 129 -6.23 8.48 -8.96
N ALA A 130 -7.46 8.20 -8.53
CA ALA A 130 -8.01 6.84 -8.59
C ALA A 130 -8.26 6.43 -10.05
N LEU A 131 -8.01 5.16 -10.35
CA LEU A 131 -8.46 4.46 -11.56
C LEU A 131 -9.67 3.58 -11.23
N ASP A 132 -9.55 2.82 -10.13
CA ASP A 132 -10.62 2.07 -9.47
C ASP A 132 -10.41 2.20 -7.95
N ARG A 133 -11.47 2.36 -7.16
CA ARG A 133 -11.34 2.36 -5.69
C ARG A 133 -11.39 0.95 -5.10
N GLY A 134 -11.80 -0.05 -5.87
CA GLY A 134 -11.92 -1.43 -5.42
C GLY A 134 -12.98 -1.57 -4.32
N ARG A 135 -12.71 -2.48 -3.38
CA ARG A 135 -13.52 -2.70 -2.17
C ARG A 135 -12.67 -2.88 -0.91
N TRP A 136 -11.43 -2.39 -0.93
CA TRP A 136 -10.43 -2.70 0.09
C TRP A 136 -10.75 -2.05 1.45
N VAL A 137 -11.53 -0.96 1.48
CA VAL A 137 -11.95 -0.29 2.73
C VAL A 137 -13.10 -1.05 3.39
N GLU A 138 -14.12 -1.42 2.62
CA GLU A 138 -15.30 -2.16 3.09
C GLU A 138 -14.91 -3.55 3.61
N GLU A 139 -13.98 -4.20 2.91
CA GLU A 139 -13.48 -5.54 3.21
C GLU A 139 -12.46 -5.61 4.37
N CYS A 140 -12.13 -4.47 4.99
CA CYS A 140 -11.20 -4.38 6.14
C CYS A 140 -11.83 -3.83 7.42
N ARG A 141 -13.16 -3.72 7.46
CA ARG A 141 -13.95 -3.41 8.66
C ARG A 141 -14.37 -4.69 9.38
#